data_AF-A0A3M1EET6-F1
#
_entry.id   AF-A0A3M1EET6-F1
#
_cell.length_a   1.000
_cell.length_b   1.000
_cell.length_c   1.000
_cell.angle_alpha   90.00
_cell.angle_beta   90.00
_cell.angle_gamma   90.00
#
_symmetry.space_group_name_H-M   'P 1'
#
loop_
_entity.id
_entity.type
_entity.pdbx_description
1 polymer ?
#
loop_
_entity_poly.entity_id
_entity_poly.type
_entity_poly.pdbx_seq_one_letter_code
_entity_poly.pdbx_strand_id
1 'polypeptide(L)'
;MQVTVCGGGNAAHVLAGLLSARRDCEVSVYAPYDDEAERWRKGVAARGGIAVVRSGDTVVGRPCRISADPAEVVPGSRLVLLAVPAFAHELTLRQISPHLDTEAWVGAFPARGGFDWCVEDVLWGNPEAWRISKEHPLRHVGASVVFGLQTLPWACRIRVYG
;
A
#
# COMPACT_ATOMS: atom_id res chain seq x y z
N MET A 1 -5.38 2.04 -13.58
CA MET A 1 -5.65 1.22 -12.38
C MET A 1 -5.12 1.96 -11.17
N GLN A 2 -5.96 2.16 -10.15
CA GLN A 2 -5.53 2.82 -8.90
C GLN A 2 -4.82 1.82 -7.98
N VAL A 3 -3.67 2.22 -7.45
CA VAL A 3 -2.82 1.43 -6.56
C VAL A 3 -2.47 2.25 -5.32
N THR A 4 -2.67 1.69 -4.14
CA THR A 4 -2.14 2.26 -2.89
C THR A 4 -0.91 1.50 -2.44
N VAL A 5 0.19 2.21 -2.19
CA VAL A 5 1.39 1.67 -1.54
C VAL A 5 1.39 2.11 -0.09
N CYS A 6 1.41 1.16 0.84
CA CYS A 6 1.48 1.43 2.27
C CYS A 6 2.93 1.31 2.76
N GLY A 7 3.42 2.36 3.43
CA GLY A 7 4.75 2.45 4.02
C GLY A 7 5.61 3.59 3.45
N GLY A 8 6.62 4.02 4.22
CA GLY A 8 7.62 5.02 3.83
C GLY A 8 9.04 4.47 3.61
N GLY A 9 9.21 3.15 3.62
CA GLY A 9 10.53 2.49 3.58
C GLY A 9 11.16 2.35 2.18
N ASN A 10 12.26 1.59 2.10
CA ASN A 10 13.00 1.37 0.85
C ASN A 10 12.12 0.75 -0.26
N ALA A 11 11.35 -0.28 0.07
CA ALA A 11 10.47 -0.95 -0.86
C ALA A 11 9.34 -0.04 -1.34
N ALA A 12 8.75 0.75 -0.43
CA ALA A 12 7.70 1.70 -0.76
C ALA A 12 8.16 2.76 -1.76
N HIS A 13 9.38 3.32 -1.60
CA HIS A 13 9.95 4.25 -2.57
C HIS A 13 10.11 3.63 -3.96
N VAL A 14 10.61 2.39 -4.02
CA VAL A 14 10.77 1.70 -5.31
C VAL A 14 9.41 1.42 -5.95
N LEU A 15 8.44 0.90 -5.19
CA LEU A 15 7.09 0.63 -5.68
C LEU A 15 6.40 1.90 -6.17
N ALA A 16 6.38 2.94 -5.33
CA ALA A 16 5.74 4.21 -5.67
C ALA A 16 6.41 4.85 -6.90
N GLY A 17 7.74 4.87 -6.99
CA GLY A 17 8.45 5.43 -8.13
C GLY A 17 8.24 4.65 -9.43
N LEU A 18 8.37 3.31 -9.40
CA LEU A 18 8.20 2.49 -10.61
C LEU A 18 6.75 2.44 -11.09
N LEU A 19 5.77 2.29 -10.18
CA LEU A 19 4.36 2.22 -10.55
C LEU A 19 3.86 3.57 -11.06
N SER A 20 4.24 4.67 -10.43
CA SER A 20 3.81 6.02 -10.86
C SER A 20 4.42 6.48 -12.17
N ALA A 21 5.44 5.79 -12.68
CA ALA A 21 6.01 6.06 -14.01
C ALA A 21 5.20 5.38 -15.12
N ARG A 22 4.29 4.46 -14.79
CA ARG A 22 3.45 3.78 -15.77
C ARG A 22 2.20 4.58 -16.06
N ARG A 23 1.82 4.67 -17.35
CA ARG A 23 0.64 5.43 -17.80
C ARG A 23 -0.70 4.76 -17.45
N ASP A 24 -0.68 3.46 -17.17
CA ASP A 24 -1.85 2.67 -16.80
C ASP A 24 -2.07 2.58 -15.28
N CYS A 25 -1.23 3.25 -14.48
CA CYS A 25 -1.31 3.27 -13.03
C CYS A 25 -1.53 4.69 -12.49
N GLU A 26 -2.41 4.80 -11.51
CA GLU A 26 -2.53 5.98 -10.67
C GLU A 26 -2.18 5.54 -9.24
N VAL A 27 -1.20 6.20 -8.62
CA VAL A 27 -0.58 5.68 -7.39
C VAL A 27 -0.75 6.65 -6.25
N SER A 28 -1.34 6.15 -5.18
CA SER A 28 -1.40 6.81 -3.87
C SER A 28 -0.42 6.16 -2.90
N VAL A 29 0.11 6.93 -1.95
CA VAL A 29 1.00 6.43 -0.90
C VAL A 29 0.40 6.72 0.47
N TYR A 30 0.25 5.68 1.27
CA TYR A 30 -0.13 5.75 2.67
C TYR A 30 1.14 5.66 3.55
N ALA A 31 1.53 6.76 4.20
CA ALA A 31 2.73 6.85 5.04
C ALA A 31 2.40 7.50 6.40
N PRO A 32 1.82 6.73 7.35
CA PRO A 32 1.27 7.27 8.60
C PRO A 32 2.30 7.50 9.72
N TYR A 33 3.57 7.12 9.51
CA TYR A 33 4.58 7.22 10.56
C TYR A 33 5.10 8.65 10.65
N ASP A 34 4.99 9.26 11.83
CA ASP A 34 5.54 10.59 12.12
C ASP A 34 5.22 11.63 11.03
N ASP A 35 6.23 12.32 10.50
CA ASP A 35 6.12 13.33 9.44
C ASP A 35 6.42 12.80 8.03
N GLU A 36 6.46 11.48 7.84
CA GLU A 36 6.90 10.84 6.59
C GLU A 36 6.11 11.32 5.37
N ALA A 37 4.77 11.31 5.45
CA ALA A 37 3.92 11.76 4.34
C ALA A 37 4.21 13.21 3.94
N GLU A 38 4.43 14.09 4.91
CA GLU A 38 4.70 15.50 4.64
C GLU A 38 6.08 15.71 4.00
N ARG A 39 7.10 15.01 4.50
CA ARG A 39 8.45 15.04 3.92
C ARG A 39 8.45 14.52 2.48
N TRP A 40 7.74 13.43 2.21
CA TRP A 40 7.59 12.91 0.85
C TRP A 40 6.87 13.89 -0.07
N ARG A 41 5.76 14.51 0.38
CA ARG A 41 5.06 15.53 -0.42
C ARG A 41 5.98 16.68 -0.81
N LYS A 42 6.70 17.25 0.16
CA LYS A 42 7.69 18.32 -0.07
C LYS A 42 8.79 17.87 -1.02
N GLY A 43 9.32 16.67 -0.80
CA GLY A 43 10.35 16.06 -1.61
C GLY A 43 9.97 15.90 -3.08
N VAL A 44 8.81 15.29 -3.32
CA VAL A 44 8.24 15.07 -4.65
C VAL A 44 7.91 16.40 -5.33
N ALA A 45 7.36 17.37 -4.60
CA ALA A 45 7.08 18.70 -5.15
C ALA A 45 8.36 19.43 -5.57
N ALA A 46 9.43 19.35 -4.77
CA ALA A 46 10.71 20.01 -5.05
C ALA A 46 11.51 19.34 -6.17
N ARG A 47 11.44 18.01 -6.30
CA ARG A 47 12.29 17.22 -7.22
C ARG A 47 11.54 16.70 -8.45
N GLY A 48 10.23 16.92 -8.53
CA GLY A 48 9.39 16.51 -9.65
C GLY A 48 8.93 15.04 -9.63
N GLY A 49 9.34 14.24 -8.63
CA GLY A 49 8.97 12.83 -8.54
C GLY A 49 9.90 12.02 -7.63
N ILE A 50 9.65 10.71 -7.59
CA ILE A 50 10.52 9.71 -6.96
C ILE A 50 11.41 9.11 -8.05
N ALA A 51 12.72 9.35 -7.95
CA ALA A 51 13.71 8.77 -8.86
C ALA A 51 14.18 7.41 -8.36
N VAL A 52 13.91 6.37 -9.15
CA VAL A 52 14.41 5.01 -8.94
C VAL A 52 15.58 4.76 -9.88
N VAL A 53 16.78 4.76 -9.33
CA VAL A 53 18.01 4.49 -10.07
C VAL A 53 18.26 2.98 -10.09
N ARG A 54 18.33 2.40 -11.28
CA ARG A 54 18.62 0.98 -11.51
C ARG A 54 19.80 0.84 -12.47
N SER A 55 20.26 -0.40 -12.69
CA SER A 55 21.40 -0.62 -13.58
C SER A 55 21.02 -0.24 -15.01
N GLY A 56 21.65 0.83 -15.53
CA GLY A 56 21.49 1.28 -16.92
C GLY A 56 20.54 2.45 -17.13
N ASP A 57 19.65 2.77 -16.18
CA ASP A 57 18.71 3.88 -16.33
C ASP A 57 18.12 4.38 -15.00
N THR A 58 17.41 5.50 -15.07
CA THR A 58 16.67 6.09 -13.97
C THR A 58 15.23 6.28 -14.39
N VAL A 59 14.31 5.78 -13.57
CA VAL A 59 12.87 5.95 -13.76
C VAL A 59 12.36 6.97 -12.76
N VAL A 60 11.63 7.97 -13.23
CA VAL A 60 11.00 8.97 -12.36
C VAL A 60 9.50 8.80 -12.45
N GLY A 61 8.87 8.48 -11.31
CA GLY A 61 7.42 8.41 -11.18
C GLY A 61 6.91 9.42 -10.17
N ARG A 62 5.70 9.93 -10.39
CA ARG A 62 5.06 10.90 -9.50
C ARG A 62 3.74 10.36 -8.96
N PRO A 63 3.68 9.92 -7.70
CA PRO A 63 2.43 9.54 -7.06
C PRO A 63 1.42 10.70 -7.13
N CYS A 64 0.15 10.40 -7.36
CA CYS A 64 -0.91 11.40 -7.41
C CYS A 64 -1.22 11.95 -6.02
N ARG A 65 -1.09 11.12 -4.99
CA ARG A 65 -1.38 11.47 -3.60
C ARG A 65 -0.43 10.78 -2.63
N ILE A 66 -0.06 11.49 -1.57
CA ILE A 66 0.74 10.97 -0.46
C ILE A 66 0.10 11.51 0.82
N SER A 67 -0.31 10.63 1.73
CA SER A 67 -1.01 11.03 2.96
C SER A 67 -0.73 10.09 4.13
N ALA A 68 -0.91 10.61 5.33
CA ALA A 68 -0.95 9.86 6.58
C ALA A 68 -2.38 9.44 6.96
N ASP A 69 -3.40 9.88 6.21
CA ASP A 69 -4.80 9.48 6.40
C ASP A 69 -5.18 8.41 5.36
N PRO A 70 -5.57 7.19 5.78
CA PRO A 70 -5.96 6.13 4.85
C PRO A 70 -7.23 6.48 4.05
N ALA A 71 -8.13 7.33 4.59
CA ALA A 71 -9.35 7.75 3.90
C ALA A 71 -9.07 8.58 2.64
N GLU A 72 -7.90 9.24 2.57
CA GLU A 72 -7.54 10.04 1.41
C GLU A 72 -6.93 9.21 0.27
N VAL A 73 -6.33 8.06 0.58
CA VAL A 73 -5.45 7.32 -0.35
C VAL A 73 -5.97 5.96 -0.75
N VAL A 74 -6.69 5.26 0.13
CA VAL A 74 -7.15 3.88 -0.11
C VAL A 74 -8.40 3.79 -1.01
N PRO A 75 -9.46 4.64 -0.85
CA PRO A 75 -10.70 4.46 -1.59
C PRO A 75 -10.50 4.41 -3.11
N GLY A 76 -11.15 3.44 -3.77
CA GLY A 76 -11.04 3.20 -5.22
C GLY A 76 -9.80 2.44 -5.67
N SER A 77 -8.89 2.08 -4.75
CA SER A 77 -7.72 1.25 -5.07
C SER A 77 -8.12 -0.17 -5.45
N ARG A 78 -7.76 -0.59 -6.67
CA ARG A 78 -7.90 -1.99 -7.09
C ARG A 78 -6.80 -2.87 -6.52
N LEU A 79 -5.67 -2.28 -6.13
CA LEU A 79 -4.51 -2.96 -5.57
C LEU A 79 -3.96 -2.16 -4.39
N VAL A 80 -3.73 -2.82 -3.26
CA VAL A 80 -3.11 -2.25 -2.07
C VAL A 80 -1.90 -3.09 -1.67
N LEU A 81 -0.74 -2.45 -1.59
CA LEU A 81 0.55 -3.09 -1.40
C LEU A 81 1.16 -2.68 -0.06
N LEU A 82 1.23 -3.60 0.89
CA LEU A 82 1.86 -3.42 2.18
C LEU A 82 3.38 -3.58 2.02
N ALA A 83 4.08 -2.46 1.87
CA ALA A 83 5.52 -2.38 1.77
C ALA A 83 6.14 -1.97 3.12
N VAL A 84 5.72 -2.66 4.18
CA VAL A 84 6.10 -2.43 5.58
C VAL A 84 6.71 -3.68 6.20
N PRO A 85 7.45 -3.56 7.32
CA PRO A 85 7.91 -4.73 8.06
C PRO A 85 6.75 -5.57 8.62
N ALA A 86 6.98 -6.87 8.85
CA ALA A 86 5.93 -7.80 9.26
C ALA A 86 5.19 -7.40 10.56
N PHE A 87 5.88 -6.76 11.51
CA PHE A 87 5.26 -6.28 12.75
C PHE A 87 4.20 -5.19 12.51
N ALA A 88 4.24 -4.51 11.36
CA ALA A 88 3.33 -3.41 11.01
C ALA A 88 2.16 -3.87 10.13
N HIS A 89 2.12 -5.13 9.68
CA HIS A 89 1.04 -5.62 8.82
C HIS A 89 -0.33 -5.47 9.47
N GLU A 90 -0.50 -5.96 10.70
CA GLU A 90 -1.81 -5.94 11.37
C GLU A 90 -2.31 -4.51 11.57
N LEU A 91 -1.47 -3.63 12.11
CA LEU A 91 -1.81 -2.23 12.32
C LEU A 91 -2.19 -1.55 10.99
N THR A 92 -1.41 -1.79 9.93
CA THR A 92 -1.69 -1.24 8.60
C THR A 92 -3.01 -1.76 8.05
N LEU A 93 -3.27 -3.07 8.14
CA LEU A 93 -4.52 -3.69 7.70
C LEU A 93 -5.72 -3.10 8.44
N ARG A 94 -5.64 -2.92 9.77
CA ARG A 94 -6.72 -2.33 10.57
C ARG A 94 -7.00 -0.88 10.16
N GLN A 95 -5.97 -0.11 9.83
CA GLN A 95 -6.11 1.29 9.38
C GLN A 95 -6.73 1.41 7.99
N ILE A 96 -6.36 0.54 7.04
CA ILE A 96 -6.87 0.63 5.66
C ILE A 96 -8.22 -0.08 5.48
N SER A 97 -8.54 -1.08 6.32
CA SER A 97 -9.72 -1.94 6.19
C SER A 97 -11.03 -1.17 5.97
N PRO A 98 -11.34 -0.09 6.72
CA PRO A 98 -12.59 0.66 6.54
C PRO A 98 -12.73 1.35 5.18
N HIS A 99 -11.63 1.46 4.43
CA HIS A 99 -11.56 2.20 3.17
C HIS A 99 -11.27 1.28 1.96
N LEU A 100 -11.09 -0.02 2.20
CA LEU A 100 -10.86 -1.00 1.14
C LEU A 100 -12.10 -1.19 0.29
N ASP A 101 -11.89 -1.22 -1.03
CA ASP A 101 -12.93 -1.62 -1.97
C ASP A 101 -13.14 -3.14 -1.92
N THR A 102 -14.36 -3.60 -2.19
CA THR A 102 -14.69 -5.05 -2.11
C THR A 102 -13.94 -5.86 -3.16
N GLU A 103 -13.63 -5.26 -4.30
CA GLU A 103 -12.84 -5.88 -5.37
C GLU A 103 -11.32 -5.73 -5.19
N ALA A 104 -10.84 -5.02 -4.17
CA ALA A 104 -9.42 -4.71 -4.03
C ALA A 104 -8.55 -5.97 -3.86
N TRP A 105 -7.33 -5.95 -4.38
CA TRP A 105 -6.33 -6.99 -4.10
C TRP A 105 -5.37 -6.45 -3.03
N VAL A 106 -5.14 -7.21 -1.97
CA VAL A 106 -4.24 -6.81 -0.87
C VAL A 106 -3.03 -7.71 -0.84
N GLY A 107 -1.84 -7.12 -0.95
CA GLY A 107 -0.58 -7.86 -1.04
C GLY A 107 0.48 -7.37 -0.05
N ALA A 108 1.22 -8.27 0.59
CA ALA A 108 2.36 -7.89 1.45
C ALA A 108 3.74 -8.18 0.83
N PHE A 109 4.66 -7.24 1.05
CA PHE A 109 5.99 -7.15 0.44
C PHE A 109 7.06 -6.89 1.51
N PRO A 110 7.63 -7.93 2.15
CA PRO A 110 7.28 -9.35 2.08
C PRO A 110 6.24 -9.75 3.15
N ALA A 111 5.44 -10.79 2.87
CA ALA A 111 4.38 -11.26 3.77
C ALA A 111 4.89 -11.94 5.05
N ARG A 112 5.96 -12.74 4.93
CA ARG A 112 6.45 -13.63 6.00
C ARG A 112 5.34 -14.59 6.49
N GLY A 113 5.61 -15.37 7.53
CA GLY A 113 4.64 -16.35 8.05
C GLY A 113 3.49 -15.68 8.80
N GLY A 114 2.27 -16.21 8.63
CA GLY A 114 1.06 -15.78 9.35
C GLY A 114 0.37 -14.53 8.77
N PHE A 115 0.75 -14.06 7.58
CA PHE A 115 0.08 -12.92 6.95
C PHE A 115 -1.38 -13.22 6.59
N ASP A 116 -1.64 -14.42 6.09
CA ASP A 116 -2.97 -14.95 5.82
C ASP A 116 -3.86 -14.97 7.07
N TRP A 117 -3.36 -15.46 8.21
CA TRP A 117 -4.10 -15.43 9.48
C TRP A 117 -4.33 -14.00 10.00
N CYS A 118 -3.35 -13.12 9.82
CA CYS A 118 -3.50 -11.70 10.16
C CYS A 118 -4.60 -11.04 9.32
N VAL A 119 -4.66 -11.35 8.03
CA VAL A 119 -5.73 -10.88 7.15
C VAL A 119 -7.08 -11.48 7.52
N GLU A 120 -7.13 -12.78 7.84
CA GLU A 120 -8.35 -13.42 8.31
C GLU A 120 -8.90 -12.75 9.57
N ASP A 121 -8.06 -12.50 10.58
CA ASP A 121 -8.48 -11.81 11.81
C ASP A 121 -9.00 -10.39 11.54
N VAL A 122 -8.28 -9.62 10.71
CA VAL A 122 -8.56 -8.18 10.53
C VAL A 122 -9.66 -7.91 9.51
N LEU A 123 -9.66 -8.60 8.38
CA LEU A 123 -10.59 -8.37 7.27
C LEU A 123 -11.80 -9.30 7.32
N TRP A 124 -11.65 -10.53 7.83
CA TRP A 124 -12.70 -11.55 7.77
C TRP A 124 -13.27 -11.96 9.14
N GLY A 125 -12.59 -11.60 10.24
CA GLY A 125 -12.86 -12.07 11.61
C GLY A 125 -13.76 -11.18 12.48
N ASN A 126 -14.31 -10.07 11.98
CA ASN A 126 -15.17 -9.19 12.78
C ASN A 126 -16.64 -9.70 12.80
N PRO A 127 -17.24 -10.02 13.98
CA PRO A 127 -18.64 -10.41 14.09
C PRO A 127 -19.65 -9.38 13.54
N GLU A 128 -19.31 -8.09 13.51
CA GLU A 128 -20.19 -7.09 12.86
C GLU A 128 -20.12 -7.16 11.33
N ALA A 129 -18.93 -7.45 10.76
CA ALA A 129 -18.76 -7.70 9.32
C ALA A 129 -19.46 -9.00 8.89
N TRP A 130 -19.43 -10.03 9.73
CA TRP A 130 -20.17 -11.28 9.54
C TRP A 130 -21.70 -11.09 9.57
N ARG A 131 -22.22 -10.22 10.45
CA ARG A 131 -23.68 -10.03 10.56
C ARG A 131 -24.26 -9.35 9.31
N ILE A 132 -23.50 -8.45 8.71
CA ILE A 132 -23.84 -7.79 7.43
C ILE A 132 -23.81 -8.80 6.26
N SER A 133 -22.91 -9.79 6.29
CA SER A 133 -22.80 -10.80 5.22
C SER A 133 -23.92 -11.85 5.23
N LYS A 134 -24.61 -12.06 6.36
CA LYS A 134 -25.76 -12.98 6.45
C LYS A 134 -27.07 -12.43 5.90
N GLU A 135 -27.32 -11.12 6.05
CA GLU A 135 -28.51 -10.46 5.48
C GLU A 135 -28.31 -10.13 3.99
N HIS A 136 -27.05 -10.02 3.54
CA HIS A 136 -26.66 -9.81 2.15
C HIS A 136 -25.43 -10.66 1.81
N PRO A 137 -25.58 -11.88 1.24
CA PRO A 137 -24.49 -12.84 0.97
C PRO A 137 -23.38 -12.39 -0.01
N LEU A 138 -23.39 -11.12 -0.42
CA LEU A 138 -22.41 -10.50 -1.33
C LEU A 138 -21.58 -9.37 -0.70
N ARG A 139 -21.79 -9.01 0.58
CA ARG A 139 -20.93 -8.02 1.26
C ARG A 139 -19.75 -8.72 1.95
N HIS A 140 -18.74 -9.07 1.16
CA HIS A 140 -17.38 -9.30 1.66
C HIS A 140 -16.84 -7.94 2.14
N VAL A 141 -16.49 -7.82 3.42
CA VAL A 141 -15.79 -6.65 3.93
C VAL A 141 -14.31 -6.82 3.55
N GLY A 142 -13.88 -6.07 2.54
CA GLY A 142 -12.47 -5.85 2.24
C GLY A 142 -11.75 -7.00 1.51
N ALA A 143 -11.19 -6.62 0.35
CA ALA A 143 -10.29 -7.38 -0.51
C ALA A 143 -10.84 -8.70 -1.11
N SER A 144 -10.94 -8.74 -2.44
CA SER A 144 -11.32 -9.95 -3.18
C SER A 144 -10.20 -10.99 -3.28
N VAL A 145 -8.95 -10.55 -3.18
CA VAL A 145 -7.76 -11.40 -3.27
C VAL A 145 -6.72 -10.93 -2.27
N VAL A 146 -6.11 -11.89 -1.58
CA VAL A 146 -5.00 -11.66 -0.67
C VAL A 146 -3.79 -12.44 -1.18
N PHE A 147 -2.63 -11.82 -1.21
CA PHE A 147 -1.40 -12.46 -1.65
C PHE A 147 -0.18 -12.00 -0.83
N GLY A 148 0.88 -12.78 -0.88
CA GLY A 148 2.10 -12.48 -0.14
C GLY A 148 3.33 -12.88 -0.91
N LEU A 149 4.31 -11.98 -1.01
CA LEU A 149 5.61 -12.35 -1.57
C LEU A 149 6.52 -12.92 -0.49
N GLN A 150 7.28 -13.94 -0.87
CA GLN A 150 8.29 -14.57 0.00
C GLN A 150 9.39 -13.57 0.41
N THR A 151 9.78 -12.68 -0.50
CA THR A 151 10.85 -11.69 -0.29
C THR A 151 10.58 -10.42 -1.09
N LEU A 152 11.34 -9.34 -0.80
CA LEU A 152 11.34 -8.15 -1.64
C LEU A 152 11.92 -8.49 -3.03
N PRO A 153 11.34 -7.97 -4.13
CA PRO A 153 11.87 -8.20 -5.47
C PRO A 153 13.26 -7.58 -5.72
N TRP A 154 13.70 -6.66 -4.84
CA TRP A 154 14.93 -5.90 -5.02
C TRP A 154 15.71 -5.76 -3.71
N ALA A 155 17.03 -5.74 -3.84
CA ALA A 155 17.90 -5.12 -2.84
C ALA A 155 17.94 -3.61 -3.12
N CYS A 156 17.25 -2.82 -2.29
CA CYS A 156 17.09 -1.39 -2.51
C CYS A 156 17.41 -0.58 -1.24
N ARG A 157 17.89 0.65 -1.44
CA ARG A 157 18.20 1.59 -0.36
C ARG A 157 17.93 3.02 -0.79
N ILE A 158 17.18 3.75 0.02
CA ILE A 158 16.96 5.18 -0.14
C ILE A 158 18.31 5.91 -0.05
N ARG A 159 18.54 6.80 -1.01
CA ARG A 159 19.74 7.67 -1.03
C ARG A 159 19.43 9.08 -0.53
N VAL A 160 18.26 9.59 -0.88
CA VAL A 160 17.74 10.89 -0.43
C VAL A 160 16.28 10.65 -0.05
N TYR A 161 15.90 11.10 1.14
CA TYR A 161 14.55 10.98 1.68
C TYR A 161 13.90 12.36 1.75
N GLY A 162 12.67 12.50 1.28
CA GLY A 162 12.00 13.81 1.19
C GLY A 162 12.74 14.70 0.21
#